data_AF-A0A060CDF7-F1
#
_entry.id   AF-A0A060CDF7-F1
#
_cell.length_a   1.000
_cell.length_b   1.000
_cell.length_c   1.000
_cell.angle_alpha   90.00
_cell.angle_beta   90.00
_cell.angle_gamma   90.00
#
_symmetry.space_group_name_H-M   'P 1'
#
loop_
_entity.id
_entity.type
_entity.pdbx_description
1 polymer ?
#
loop_
_entity_poly.entity_id
_entity_poly.type
_entity_poly.pdbx_seq_one_letter_code
_entity_poly.pdbx_strand_id
1 'polypeptide(L)'
;KIGFNTNALTVHAFSAIMRLRYGVKPDGKDIVVDNIRLLPQEYFYPLDYMTGELNTTLNTIGIHHYLGSWHNARQKNGYTFARTFRRRVTKNFFGLFEKSVAEHYYHVLKKELEPLITGEKHGKRKM
;
A
#
# COMPACT_ATOMS: atom_id res chain seq x y z
N LYS A 1 -18.76 -14.69 5.88
CA LYS A 1 -17.49 -14.64 6.66
C LYS A 1 -16.41 -14.18 5.70
N ILE A 2 -15.80 -13.01 5.94
CA ILE A 2 -14.73 -12.48 5.08
C ILE A 2 -13.48 -13.33 5.33
N GLY A 3 -12.96 -13.99 4.30
CA GLY A 3 -11.90 -15.01 4.40
C GLY A 3 -10.50 -14.51 4.01
N PHE A 4 -10.23 -13.21 4.14
CA PHE A 4 -9.03 -12.59 3.56
C PHE A 4 -7.86 -12.51 4.54
N ASN A 5 -6.63 -12.62 4.00
CA ASN A 5 -5.40 -12.35 4.73
C ASN A 5 -5.37 -10.88 5.16
N THR A 6 -5.38 -10.66 6.48
CA THR A 6 -5.61 -9.37 7.14
C THR A 6 -4.63 -8.25 6.75
N ASN A 7 -3.41 -8.57 6.32
CA ASN A 7 -2.41 -7.57 5.93
C ASN A 7 -2.70 -6.88 4.59
N ALA A 8 -3.26 -7.59 3.61
CA ALA A 8 -3.59 -6.97 2.32
C ALA A 8 -4.81 -6.04 2.42
N LEU A 9 -5.66 -6.26 3.44
CA LEU A 9 -6.93 -5.58 3.57
C LEU A 9 -6.78 -4.12 4.07
N THR A 10 -5.78 -3.81 4.88
CA THR A 10 -5.64 -2.47 5.46
C THR A 10 -5.03 -1.46 4.49
N VAL A 11 -4.04 -1.85 3.68
CA VAL A 11 -3.32 -0.91 2.81
C VAL A 11 -3.67 -1.11 1.33
N HIS A 12 -3.72 -2.35 0.85
CA HIS A 12 -3.95 -2.63 -0.57
C HIS A 12 -5.43 -2.56 -0.97
N ALA A 13 -6.38 -2.85 -0.05
CA ALA A 13 -7.80 -2.78 -0.37
C ALA A 13 -8.28 -1.36 -0.67
N PHE A 14 -7.86 -0.36 0.12
CA PHE A 14 -8.20 1.04 -0.17
C PHE A 14 -7.70 1.45 -1.57
N SER A 15 -6.43 1.16 -1.87
CA SER A 15 -5.85 1.42 -3.19
C SER A 15 -6.59 0.69 -4.32
N ALA A 16 -7.01 -0.55 -4.10
CA ALA A 16 -7.79 -1.32 -5.07
C ALA A 16 -9.20 -0.72 -5.30
N ILE A 17 -9.88 -0.28 -4.23
CA ILE A 17 -11.19 0.39 -4.32
C ILE A 17 -11.07 1.70 -5.10
N MET A 18 -10.06 2.52 -4.81
CA MET A 18 -9.81 3.77 -5.54
C MET A 18 -9.61 3.53 -7.05
N ARG A 19 -8.89 2.46 -7.41
CA ARG A 19 -8.70 2.06 -8.81
C ARG A 19 -10.00 1.54 -9.46
N LEU A 20 -10.70 0.63 -8.80
CA LEU A 20 -11.86 -0.08 -9.39
C LEU A 20 -13.13 0.76 -9.44
N ARG A 21 -13.46 1.43 -8.34
CA ARG A 21 -14.71 2.18 -8.21
C ARG A 21 -14.61 3.58 -8.81
N TYR A 22 -13.46 4.21 -8.64
CA TYR A 22 -13.24 5.63 -8.93
C TYR A 22 -12.27 5.88 -10.09
N GLY A 23 -11.68 4.83 -10.69
CA GLY A 23 -10.79 4.97 -11.85
C GLY A 23 -9.46 5.66 -11.57
N VAL A 24 -9.07 5.77 -10.29
CA VAL A 24 -7.86 6.48 -9.88
C VAL A 24 -6.61 5.70 -10.26
N LYS A 25 -5.58 6.40 -10.76
CA LYS A 25 -4.24 5.85 -10.95
C LYS A 25 -3.34 6.24 -9.77
N PRO A 26 -2.57 5.30 -9.18
CA PRO A 26 -1.64 5.60 -8.11
C PRO A 26 -0.34 6.22 -8.67
N ASP A 27 -0.44 7.43 -9.24
CA ASP A 27 0.68 8.15 -9.85
C ASP A 27 1.29 9.23 -8.93
N GLY A 28 0.81 9.32 -7.69
CA GLY A 28 1.33 10.24 -6.68
C GLY A 28 0.89 11.69 -6.88
N LYS A 29 -0.15 11.94 -7.67
CA LYS A 29 -0.73 13.28 -7.82
C LYS A 29 -1.78 13.59 -6.76
N ASP A 30 -1.93 14.88 -6.48
CA ASP A 30 -3.04 15.41 -5.70
C ASP A 30 -4.30 15.42 -6.58
N ILE A 31 -5.29 14.61 -6.18
CA ILE A 31 -6.55 14.52 -6.92
C ILE A 31 -7.74 14.54 -5.98
N VAL A 32 -8.87 15.01 -6.49
CA VAL A 32 -10.17 14.97 -5.80
C VAL A 32 -11.13 14.14 -6.62
N VAL A 33 -11.73 13.13 -6.00
CA VAL A 33 -12.77 12.28 -6.61
C VAL A 33 -13.85 11.99 -5.58
N ASP A 34 -15.12 12.22 -5.95
CA ASP A 34 -16.28 11.98 -5.07
C ASP A 34 -16.10 12.53 -3.64
N ASN A 35 -15.68 13.80 -3.53
CA ASN A 35 -15.38 14.49 -2.26
C ASN A 35 -14.23 13.87 -1.43
N ILE A 36 -13.47 12.94 -1.98
CA ILE A 36 -12.25 12.38 -1.39
C ILE A 36 -11.05 13.06 -2.05
N ARG A 37 -10.20 13.72 -1.26
CA ARG A 37 -8.90 14.21 -1.73
C ARG A 37 -7.80 13.19 -1.43
N LEU A 38 -7.13 12.70 -2.45
CA LEU A 38 -5.96 11.85 -2.33
C LEU A 38 -4.71 12.71 -2.42
N LEU A 39 -3.95 12.74 -1.33
CA LEU A 39 -2.74 13.54 -1.24
C LEU A 39 -1.49 12.69 -1.56
N PRO A 40 -0.48 13.27 -2.23
CA PRO A 40 0.80 12.62 -2.43
C PRO A 40 1.49 12.26 -1.11
N GLN A 41 2.44 11.31 -1.17
CA GLN A 41 3.16 10.85 0.02
C GLN A 41 3.87 11.96 0.79
N GLU A 42 4.30 13.05 0.15
CA GLU A 42 5.08 14.12 0.77
C GLU A 42 4.35 14.85 1.92
N TYR A 43 3.02 14.78 1.95
CA TYR A 43 2.20 15.46 2.97
C TYR A 43 2.31 14.81 4.35
N PHE A 44 2.25 13.46 4.40
CA PHE A 44 2.13 12.70 5.66
C PHE A 44 3.06 11.47 5.77
N TYR A 45 3.72 11.10 4.67
CA TYR A 45 4.68 10.00 4.60
C TYR A 45 6.01 10.44 3.94
N PRO A 46 6.66 11.53 4.42
CA PRO A 46 7.96 11.96 3.89
C PRO A 46 9.13 11.10 4.37
N LEU A 47 8.94 10.29 5.43
CA LEU A 47 9.92 9.34 5.96
C LEU A 47 9.65 7.94 5.42
N ASP A 48 10.54 7.42 4.58
CA ASP A 48 10.44 6.05 4.08
C ASP A 48 10.71 5.05 5.21
N TYR A 49 9.72 4.20 5.53
CA TYR A 49 9.80 3.20 6.60
C TYR A 49 10.96 2.21 6.45
N MET A 50 11.34 1.91 5.22
CA MET A 50 12.27 0.84 4.89
C MET A 50 13.70 1.34 4.68
N THR A 51 13.90 2.53 4.11
CA THR A 51 15.23 3.12 3.94
C THR A 51 15.59 4.03 5.13
N GLY A 52 14.60 4.63 5.77
CA GLY A 52 14.76 5.69 6.77
C GLY A 52 15.12 7.04 6.15
N GLU A 53 15.02 7.20 4.83
CA GLU A 53 15.27 8.47 4.16
C GLU A 53 14.10 9.43 4.39
N LEU A 54 14.43 10.64 4.85
CA LEU A 54 13.46 11.71 5.08
C LEU A 54 13.55 12.72 3.93
N ASN A 55 12.46 12.89 3.19
CA ASN A 55 12.34 13.83 2.08
C ASN A 55 11.17 14.79 2.35
N THR A 56 11.46 15.94 2.98
CA THR A 56 10.45 16.96 3.28
C THR A 56 10.33 17.97 2.14
N THR A 57 9.14 18.52 1.95
CA THR A 57 8.86 19.60 0.99
C THR A 57 8.03 20.69 1.67
N LEU A 58 7.74 21.79 0.95
CA LEU A 58 6.85 22.85 1.46
C LEU A 58 5.42 22.34 1.76
N ASN A 59 5.04 21.19 1.19
CA ASN A 59 3.74 20.56 1.40
C ASN A 59 3.74 19.59 2.59
N THR A 60 4.88 19.31 3.22
CA THR A 60 4.95 18.37 4.34
C THR A 60 4.22 18.94 5.56
N ILE A 61 3.17 18.24 5.99
CA ILE A 61 2.35 18.61 7.15
C ILE A 61 2.71 17.75 8.37
N GLY A 62 3.03 16.48 8.16
CA GLY A 62 3.31 15.53 9.24
C GLY A 62 4.38 14.51 8.90
N ILE A 63 5.12 14.10 9.93
CA ILE A 63 6.15 13.06 9.83
C ILE A 63 5.79 11.92 10.79
N HIS A 64 5.57 10.73 10.24
CA HIS A 64 5.36 9.52 11.03
C HIS A 64 6.72 8.87 11.34
N HIS A 65 7.13 8.88 12.61
CA HIS A 65 8.37 8.20 13.04
C HIS A 65 8.15 6.71 13.34
N TYR A 66 8.98 5.86 12.76
CA TYR A 66 8.89 4.42 12.94
C TYR A 66 9.94 3.92 13.94
N LEU A 67 9.52 3.70 15.20
CA LEU A 67 10.37 3.07 16.20
C LEU A 67 10.48 1.54 16.02
N GLY A 68 9.47 0.93 15.38
CA GLY A 68 9.40 -0.51 15.17
C GLY A 68 9.36 -1.31 16.48
N SER A 69 8.83 -0.72 17.57
CA SER A 69 8.78 -1.32 18.91
C SER A 69 7.90 -2.58 18.98
N TRP A 70 7.04 -2.79 17.99
CA TRP A 70 6.20 -3.99 17.89
C TRP A 70 6.95 -5.24 17.38
N HIS A 71 8.20 -5.11 16.92
CA HIS A 71 8.98 -6.25 16.45
C HIS A 71 9.58 -7.04 17.62
N ASN A 72 9.43 -8.36 17.61
CA ASN A 72 10.23 -9.24 18.45
C ASN A 72 11.70 -9.30 17.99
N ALA A 73 12.60 -9.87 18.80
CA ALA A 73 14.04 -9.88 18.51
C ALA A 73 14.39 -10.49 17.12
N ARG A 74 13.71 -11.57 16.72
CA ARG A 74 13.92 -12.19 15.41
C ARG A 74 13.44 -11.29 14.27
N GLN A 75 12.27 -10.67 14.42
CA GLN A 75 11.72 -9.72 13.45
C GLN A 75 12.62 -8.49 13.32
N LYS A 76 13.18 -7.99 14.42
CA LYS A 76 14.10 -6.85 14.43
C LYS A 76 15.37 -7.13 13.62
N ASN A 77 15.92 -8.34 13.72
CA ASN A 77 17.08 -8.75 12.91
C ASN A 77 16.73 -8.79 11.41
N GLY A 78 15.59 -9.40 11.06
CA GLY A 78 15.10 -9.43 9.67
C GLY A 78 14.83 -8.04 9.10
N TYR A 79 14.17 -7.17 9.87
CA TYR A 79 13.92 -5.77 9.51
C TYR A 79 15.23 -5.01 9.29
N THR A 80 16.21 -5.15 10.19
CA THR A 80 17.50 -4.47 10.08
C THR A 80 18.28 -4.93 8.85
N PHE A 81 18.27 -6.24 8.57
CA PHE A 81 18.87 -6.80 7.36
C PHE A 81 18.19 -6.25 6.10
N ALA A 82 16.86 -6.33 6.01
CA ALA A 82 16.08 -5.85 4.86
C ALA A 82 16.28 -4.35 4.62
N ARG A 83 16.31 -3.54 5.69
CA ARG A 83 16.62 -2.10 5.63
C ARG A 83 18.01 -1.83 5.08
N THR A 84 19.01 -2.54 5.57
CA THR A 84 20.40 -2.39 5.09
C THR A 84 20.52 -2.82 3.63
N PHE A 85 19.86 -3.91 3.25
CA PHE A 85 19.83 -4.39 1.87
C PHE A 85 19.14 -3.40 0.93
N ARG A 86 17.96 -2.88 1.29
CA ARG A 86 17.23 -1.87 0.49
C ARG A 86 18.02 -0.59 0.27
N ARG A 87 18.82 -0.16 1.25
CA ARG A 87 19.71 1.00 1.08
C ARG A 87 20.83 0.76 0.07
N ARG A 88 21.23 -0.50 -0.13
CA ARG A 88 22.33 -0.87 -1.04
C ARG A 88 21.86 -1.26 -2.45
N VAL A 89 20.66 -1.82 -2.56
CA VAL A 89 20.06 -2.15 -3.85
C VAL A 89 19.41 -0.92 -4.46
N THR A 90 19.69 -0.65 -5.74
CA THR A 90 19.15 0.51 -6.45
C THR A 90 17.63 0.58 -6.34
N LYS A 91 17.11 1.78 -6.03
CA LYS A 91 15.67 2.08 -5.95
C LYS A 91 14.88 1.57 -7.16
N ASN A 92 15.49 1.57 -8.35
CA ASN A 92 14.88 1.09 -9.59
C ASN A 92 14.53 -0.40 -9.56
N PHE A 93 15.41 -1.27 -9.05
CA PHE A 93 15.15 -2.71 -9.01
C PHE A 93 14.08 -3.05 -7.97
N PHE A 94 14.19 -2.46 -6.77
CA PHE A 94 13.18 -2.66 -5.72
C PHE A 94 11.83 -2.06 -6.09
N GLY A 95 11.80 -0.91 -6.74
CA GLY A 95 10.57 -0.29 -7.22
C GLY A 95 9.82 -1.17 -8.22
N LEU A 96 10.52 -1.89 -9.09
CA LEU A 96 9.91 -2.87 -10.00
C LEU A 96 9.32 -4.07 -9.23
N PHE A 97 10.04 -4.58 -8.24
CA PHE A 97 9.55 -5.66 -7.38
C PHE A 97 8.30 -5.23 -6.59
N GLU A 98 8.34 -4.06 -5.94
CA GLU A 98 7.20 -3.51 -5.21
C GLU A 98 5.99 -3.29 -6.11
N LYS A 99 6.21 -2.78 -7.33
CA LYS A 99 5.14 -2.63 -8.33
C LYS A 99 4.53 -3.98 -8.70
N SER A 100 5.35 -5.01 -8.90
CA SER A 100 4.87 -6.37 -9.18
C SER A 100 4.03 -6.94 -8.04
N VAL A 101 4.49 -6.79 -6.79
CA VAL A 101 3.75 -7.21 -5.60
C VAL A 101 2.42 -6.45 -5.47
N ALA A 102 2.43 -5.13 -5.65
CA ALA A 102 1.24 -4.29 -5.61
C ALA A 102 0.23 -4.69 -6.70
N GLU A 103 0.68 -4.98 -7.91
CA GLU A 103 -0.17 -5.49 -8.98
C GLU A 103 -0.71 -6.88 -8.66
N HIS A 104 0.09 -7.79 -8.11
CA HIS A 104 -0.39 -9.09 -7.68
C HIS A 104 -1.55 -8.96 -6.68
N TYR A 105 -1.38 -8.16 -5.61
CA TYR A 105 -2.44 -7.91 -4.64
C TYR A 105 -3.66 -7.23 -5.26
N TYR A 106 -3.46 -6.29 -6.18
CA TYR A 106 -4.56 -5.67 -6.91
C TYR A 106 -5.41 -6.71 -7.66
N HIS A 107 -4.78 -7.64 -8.38
CA HIS A 107 -5.52 -8.67 -9.12
C HIS A 107 -6.24 -9.65 -8.20
N VAL A 108 -5.67 -9.98 -7.05
CA VAL A 108 -6.33 -10.82 -6.03
C VAL A 108 -7.56 -10.10 -5.49
N LEU A 109 -7.39 -8.87 -4.99
CA LEU A 109 -8.47 -8.08 -4.40
C LEU A 109 -9.55 -7.71 -5.42
N LYS A 110 -9.18 -7.47 -6.68
CA LYS A 110 -10.10 -7.17 -7.77
C LYS A 110 -11.17 -8.26 -7.93
N LYS A 111 -10.76 -9.53 -7.96
CA LYS A 111 -11.71 -10.67 -8.09
C LYS A 111 -12.72 -10.73 -6.95
N GLU A 112 -12.34 -10.25 -5.77
CA GLU A 112 -13.15 -10.27 -4.57
C GLU A 112 -14.06 -9.04 -4.46
N LEU A 113 -13.56 -7.88 -4.88
CA LEU A 113 -14.24 -6.59 -4.78
C LEU A 113 -15.17 -6.30 -5.96
N GLU A 114 -14.86 -6.74 -7.18
CA GLU A 114 -15.66 -6.46 -8.38
C GLU A 114 -17.14 -6.83 -8.21
N PRO A 115 -17.51 -8.05 -7.76
CA PRO A 115 -18.92 -8.41 -7.60
C PRO A 115 -19.64 -7.57 -6.54
N LEU A 116 -18.90 -7.11 -5.52
CA LEU A 116 -19.45 -6.25 -4.46
C LEU A 116 -19.72 -4.83 -4.97
N ILE A 117 -18.90 -4.35 -5.90
CA ILE A 117 -19.02 -3.02 -6.50
C ILE A 117 -20.10 -3.01 -7.61
N THR A 118 -20.17 -4.06 -8.43
CA THR A 118 -21.13 -4.16 -9.56
C THR A 118 -22.52 -4.65 -9.14
N GLY A 119 -22.66 -5.18 -7.91
CA GLY A 119 -23.92 -5.74 -7.42
C GLY A 119 -24.20 -7.16 -7.91
N GLU A 120 -23.25 -7.83 -8.56
CA GLU A 120 -23.39 -9.22 -8.96
C GLU A 120 -23.29 -10.14 -7.74
N LYS A 121 -24.42 -10.73 -7.34
CA LYS A 121 -24.46 -11.74 -6.27
C LYS A 121 -23.59 -12.93 -6.68
N HIS A 122 -22.62 -13.28 -5.85
CA HIS A 122 -21.86 -14.52 -5.98
C HIS A 122 -22.82 -15.70 -6.17
N GLY A 123 -22.83 -16.26 -7.40
CA GLY A 123 -23.48 -17.52 -7.69
C GLY A 123 -22.94 -18.57 -6.72
N LYS A 124 -23.86 -19.19 -5.98
CA LYS A 124 -23.69 -20.31 -5.04
C LYS A 124 -22.32 -20.98 -5.14
N ARG A 125 -21.47 -20.81 -4.11
CA ARG A 125 -20.43 -21.81 -3.81
C ARG A 125 -21.17 -23.14 -3.64
N LYS A 126 -20.97 -24.09 -4.55
CA LYS A 126 -21.38 -25.47 -4.35
C LYS A 126 -20.77 -25.94 -3.03
N MET A 127 -21.63 -26.46 -2.14
CA MET A 127 -21.22 -27.25 -0.99
C MET A 127 -20.44 -28.48 -1.44
#